data_AF-A0A968JL28-F1
#
_entry.id   AF-A0A968JL28-F1
#
_cell.length_a   1.000
_cell.length_b   1.000
_cell.length_c   1.000
_cell.angle_alpha   90.00
_cell.angle_beta   90.00
_cell.angle_gamma   90.00
#
_symmetry.space_group_name_H-M   'P 1'
#
loop_
_entity.id
_entity.type
_entity.pdbx_description
1 polymer ?
#
loop_
_entity_poly.entity_id
_entity_poly.type
_entity_poly.pdbx_seq_one_letter_code
_entity_poly.pdbx_strand_id
1 'polypeptide(L)'
;MLGNVAEWTLDKFEANYHTLIGATAKNPWLLPTAKYAHTVRGGSYDDDEANCHCSARIKSSPRWQRRDPQIPKSKWWNTDAPFVGFRVVRPAQQPSHEEIIAFFEQAIKD
;
A
#
# COMPACT_ATOMS: atom_id res chain seq x y z
N MET A 1 15.36 -2.14 -4.71
CA MET A 1 14.07 -2.66 -4.19
C MET A 1 13.08 -2.82 -5.34
N LEU A 2 13.51 -3.32 -6.51
CA LEU A 2 12.67 -3.40 -7.70
C LEU A 2 12.49 -4.88 -8.04
N GLY A 3 11.29 -5.25 -8.50
CA GLY A 3 10.94 -6.63 -8.82
C GLY A 3 10.80 -7.54 -7.59
N ASN A 4 10.79 -8.86 -7.84
CA ASN A 4 10.33 -9.91 -6.93
C ASN A 4 8.85 -9.74 -6.56
N VAL A 5 8.51 -8.82 -5.66
CA VAL A 5 7.11 -8.61 -5.25
C VAL A 5 6.82 -7.13 -5.15
N ALA A 6 5.63 -6.74 -5.60
CA ALA A 6 5.14 -5.38 -5.42
C ALA A 6 4.81 -5.18 -3.94
N GLU A 7 5.40 -4.16 -3.32
CA GLU A 7 5.35 -3.97 -1.88
C GLU A 7 4.14 -3.11 -1.48
N TRP A 8 3.31 -3.61 -0.57
CA TRP A 8 2.16 -2.86 -0.01
C TRP A 8 2.62 -1.62 0.75
N THR A 9 1.91 -0.51 0.55
CA THR A 9 2.21 0.77 1.21
C THR A 9 1.00 1.33 1.96
N LEU A 10 1.29 2.23 2.91
CA LEU A 10 0.27 2.95 3.68
C LEU A 10 -0.45 4.02 2.84
N ASP A 11 0.12 4.45 1.71
CA ASP A 11 -0.42 5.53 0.88
C ASP A 11 -1.63 5.11 0.06
N LYS A 12 -2.58 6.04 -0.03
CA LYS A 12 -3.64 6.04 -1.03
C LYS A 12 -3.04 6.11 -2.44
N PHE A 13 -3.63 5.35 -3.37
CA PHE A 13 -3.36 5.48 -4.78
C PHE A 13 -4.03 6.72 -5.35
N GLU A 14 -3.23 7.51 -6.06
CA GLU A 14 -3.65 8.70 -6.81
C GLU A 14 -2.79 8.82 -8.05
N ALA A 15 -3.37 8.90 -9.25
CA ALA A 15 -2.59 8.91 -10.48
C ALA A 15 -1.60 10.09 -10.55
N ASN A 16 -1.99 11.24 -9.98
CA ASN A 16 -1.20 12.46 -9.90
C ASN A 16 -0.43 12.62 -8.57
N TYR A 17 -0.08 11.51 -7.89
CA TYR A 17 0.58 11.52 -6.57
C TYR A 17 1.76 12.49 -6.46
N HIS A 18 2.69 12.47 -7.41
CA HIS A 18 3.88 13.32 -7.36
C HIS A 18 3.54 14.81 -7.43
N THR A 19 2.48 15.18 -8.15
CA THR A 19 1.96 16.54 -8.17
C THR A 19 1.27 16.89 -6.85
N LEU A 20 0.51 15.96 -6.26
CA LEU A 20 -0.20 16.18 -5.01
C LEU A 20 0.72 16.39 -3.81
N ILE A 21 1.79 15.59 -3.70
CA ILE A 21 2.75 15.76 -2.60
C ILE A 21 3.64 16.99 -2.79
N GLY A 22 3.84 17.41 -4.05
CA GLY A 22 4.76 18.50 -4.40
C GLY A 22 6.24 18.14 -4.20
N ALA A 23 7.12 18.98 -4.73
CA ALA A 23 8.56 18.70 -4.81
C ALA A 23 9.28 18.71 -3.45
N THR A 24 8.70 19.36 -2.43
CA THR A 24 9.34 19.59 -1.12
C THR A 24 8.69 18.77 0.00
N ALA A 25 7.79 17.83 -0.31
CA ALA A 25 7.16 16.99 0.69
C ALA A 25 8.19 16.16 1.47
N LYS A 26 8.09 16.20 2.80
CA LYS A 26 8.85 15.36 3.71
C LYS A 26 7.90 14.31 4.30
N ASN A 27 8.18 13.03 4.03
CA ASN A 27 7.35 11.89 4.46
C ASN A 27 5.84 12.11 4.21
N PRO A 28 5.43 12.42 2.97
CA PRO A 28 4.02 12.56 2.68
C PRO A 28 3.30 11.24 2.93
N TRP A 29 2.12 11.32 3.53
CA TRP A 29 1.23 10.17 3.68
C TRP A 29 -0.16 10.58 3.20
N LEU A 30 -0.56 10.06 2.04
CA LEU A 30 -1.91 10.23 1.53
C LEU A 30 -2.82 9.23 2.23
N LEU A 31 -3.71 9.73 3.08
CA LEU A 31 -4.63 8.91 3.87
C LEU A 31 -5.56 8.09 2.97
N PRO A 32 -5.53 6.74 3.07
CA PRO A 32 -6.46 5.86 2.38
C PRO A 32 -7.90 6.07 2.85
N THR A 33 -8.86 6.02 1.93
CA THR A 33 -10.29 6.28 2.23
C THR A 33 -11.17 5.02 2.17
N ALA A 34 -10.61 3.88 1.74
CA ALA A 34 -11.32 2.60 1.60
C ALA A 34 -10.33 1.43 1.55
N LYS A 35 -10.80 0.21 1.84
CA LYS A 35 -10.03 -1.04 1.78
C LYS A 35 -9.19 -1.20 0.51
N TYR A 36 -9.77 -0.86 -0.65
CA TYR A 36 -9.12 -0.96 -1.96
C TYR A 36 -8.67 0.40 -2.52
N ALA A 37 -8.04 1.20 -1.67
CA ALA A 37 -7.50 2.51 -2.05
C ALA A 37 -5.97 2.59 -1.95
N HIS A 38 -5.28 1.52 -1.53
CA HIS A 38 -3.84 1.51 -1.31
C HIS A 38 -3.03 1.42 -2.60
N THR A 39 -1.76 1.81 -2.50
CA THR A 39 -0.76 1.61 -3.55
C THR A 39 0.19 0.46 -3.20
N VAL A 40 0.58 -0.34 -4.19
CA VAL A 40 1.78 -1.20 -4.12
C VAL A 40 2.88 -0.64 -5.03
N ARG A 41 4.16 -0.79 -4.66
CA ARG A 41 5.30 -0.18 -5.38
C ARG A 41 6.42 -1.15 -5.72
N GLY A 42 7.25 -0.77 -6.70
CA GLY A 42 8.53 -1.43 -7.04
C GLY A 42 8.46 -2.48 -8.15
N GLY A 43 7.25 -2.90 -8.54
CA GLY A 43 7.05 -4.00 -9.50
C GLY A 43 7.28 -5.37 -8.86
N SER A 44 6.92 -6.42 -9.58
CA SER A 44 6.96 -7.82 -9.15
C SER A 44 7.62 -8.71 -10.20
N TYR A 45 7.76 -10.01 -9.90
CA TYR A 45 8.26 -11.00 -10.86
C TYR A 45 7.35 -11.19 -12.08
N ASP A 46 6.09 -10.73 -12.01
CA ASP A 46 5.07 -10.88 -13.07
C ASP A 46 4.95 -9.59 -13.91
N ASP A 47 5.69 -8.54 -13.56
CA ASP A 47 5.68 -7.26 -14.26
C ASP A 47 6.80 -7.18 -15.31
N ASP A 48 6.51 -6.56 -16.45
CA ASP A 48 7.53 -6.21 -17.45
C ASP A 48 8.57 -5.24 -16.86
N GLU A 49 9.77 -5.21 -17.46
CA GLU A 49 10.87 -4.32 -17.06
C GLU A 49 10.43 -2.85 -16.94
N ALA A 50 9.61 -2.38 -17.87
CA ALA A 50 9.09 -1.01 -17.90
C ALA A 50 8.24 -0.64 -16.67
N ASN A 51 7.72 -1.63 -15.94
CA ASN A 51 6.91 -1.45 -14.73
C ASN A 51 7.73 -1.70 -13.44
N CYS A 52 9.00 -2.10 -13.55
CA CYS A 52 9.90 -2.34 -12.43
C CYS A 52 10.82 -1.14 -12.16
N HIS A 53 10.26 -0.02 -11.69
CA HIS A 53 11.01 1.20 -11.39
C HIS A 53 10.54 1.89 -10.11
N CYS A 54 11.32 2.88 -9.63
CA CYS A 54 11.11 3.50 -8.32
C CYS A 54 9.83 4.36 -8.20
N SER A 55 9.29 4.81 -9.33
CA SER A 55 8.01 5.53 -9.42
C SER A 55 6.82 4.63 -9.79
N ALA A 56 7.04 3.33 -10.00
CA ALA A 56 5.97 2.38 -10.30
C ALA A 56 4.98 2.30 -9.14
N ARG A 57 3.69 2.45 -9.46
CA ARG A 57 2.59 2.47 -8.50
C ARG A 57 1.40 1.75 -9.10
N ILE A 58 0.89 0.74 -8.41
CA ILE A 58 -0.29 -0.02 -8.81
C ILE A 58 -1.38 0.16 -7.74
N LYS A 59 -2.61 0.42 -8.19
CA LYS A 59 -3.78 0.58 -7.31
C LYS A 59 -4.27 -0.77 -6.82
N SER A 60 -4.57 -0.89 -5.53
CA SER A 60 -5.22 -2.08 -5.00
C SER A 60 -6.65 -2.28 -5.53
N SER A 61 -7.05 -3.53 -5.68
CA SER A 61 -8.29 -3.88 -6.38
C SER A 61 -9.10 -4.94 -5.61
N PRO A 62 -10.44 -4.83 -5.58
CA PRO A 62 -11.29 -5.92 -5.09
C PRO A 62 -11.07 -7.25 -5.82
N ARG A 63 -10.56 -7.20 -7.06
CA ARG A 63 -10.22 -8.40 -7.84
C ARG A 63 -9.16 -9.26 -7.18
N TRP A 64 -8.33 -8.68 -6.32
CA TRP A 64 -7.27 -9.38 -5.59
C TRP A 64 -7.78 -10.34 -4.52
N GLN A 65 -9.08 -10.31 -4.21
CA GLN A 65 -9.72 -11.20 -3.24
C GLN A 65 -10.87 -12.02 -3.88
N ARG A 66 -10.99 -12.03 -5.21
CA ARG A 66 -12.17 -12.59 -5.89
C ARG A 66 -12.39 -14.07 -5.57
N ARG A 67 -11.33 -14.87 -5.46
CA ARG A 67 -11.36 -16.30 -5.15
C ARG A 67 -11.43 -16.64 -3.66
N ASP A 68 -11.44 -15.66 -2.75
CA ASP A 68 -11.63 -15.94 -1.33
C ASP A 68 -13.04 -16.50 -1.11
N PRO A 69 -13.22 -17.73 -0.56
CA PRO A 69 -14.54 -18.33 -0.40
C PRO A 69 -15.34 -17.76 0.79
N GLN A 70 -14.74 -16.95 1.67
CA GLN A 70 -15.40 -16.46 2.89
C GLN A 70 -16.52 -15.44 2.61
N ILE A 71 -17.52 -15.39 3.50
CA ILE A 71 -18.60 -14.40 3.52
C ILE A 71 -18.79 -13.90 4.97
N PRO A 72 -18.45 -12.63 5.29
CA PRO A 72 -17.76 -11.66 4.44
C PRO A 72 -16.33 -12.11 4.09
N LYS A 73 -15.77 -11.54 3.03
CA LYS A 73 -14.38 -11.82 2.60
C LYS A 73 -13.38 -11.43 3.69
N SER A 74 -12.23 -12.08 3.71
CA SER A 74 -11.15 -11.85 4.68
C SER A 74 -10.70 -10.39 4.70
N LYS A 75 -10.24 -9.91 5.85
CA LYS A 75 -9.56 -8.60 5.93
C LYS A 75 -8.11 -8.67 5.46
N TRP A 76 -7.51 -9.86 5.53
CA TRP A 76 -6.05 -10.03 5.48
C TRP A 76 -5.56 -10.85 4.29
N TRP A 77 -6.46 -11.41 3.48
CA TRP A 77 -6.09 -12.38 2.46
C TRP A 77 -6.48 -11.95 1.04
N ASN A 78 -5.49 -11.54 0.25
CA ASN A 78 -5.63 -11.29 -1.18
C ASN A 78 -5.32 -12.55 -1.99
N THR A 79 -6.31 -13.44 -2.15
CA THR A 79 -6.20 -14.73 -2.86
C THR A 79 -5.69 -14.66 -4.29
N ASP A 80 -5.92 -13.53 -4.96
CA ASP A 80 -5.62 -13.29 -6.36
C ASP A 80 -4.44 -12.33 -6.57
N ALA A 81 -3.64 -12.07 -5.53
CA ALA A 81 -2.46 -11.19 -5.64
C ALA A 81 -1.18 -11.86 -5.12
N PRO A 82 -0.72 -12.98 -5.71
CA PRO A 82 0.52 -13.66 -5.30
C PRO A 82 1.79 -12.83 -5.57
N PHE A 83 1.67 -11.79 -6.39
CA PHE A 83 2.76 -10.87 -6.73
C PHE A 83 2.95 -9.75 -5.69
N VAL A 84 2.06 -9.68 -4.68
CA VAL A 84 2.09 -8.64 -3.64
C VAL A 84 2.76 -9.15 -2.38
N GLY A 85 3.72 -8.38 -1.88
CA GLY A 85 4.39 -8.61 -0.60
C GLY A 85 4.35 -7.37 0.29
N PHE A 86 5.19 -7.37 1.33
CA PHE A 86 5.36 -6.23 2.22
C PHE A 86 6.81 -6.09 2.65
N ARG A 87 7.16 -4.87 3.03
CA ARG A 87 8.42 -4.54 3.68
C ARG A 87 8.12 -3.83 4.98
N VAL A 88 8.70 -4.33 6.06
CA VAL A 88 8.51 -3.72 7.39
C VAL A 88 9.36 -2.47 7.48
N VAL A 89 8.74 -1.38 7.92
CA VAL A 89 9.39 -0.12 8.27
C VAL A 89 9.09 0.20 9.72
N ARG A 90 10.00 0.92 10.38
CA ARG A 90 9.79 1.42 11.74
C ARG A 90 10.22 2.88 11.82
N PRO A 91 9.59 3.70 12.69
CA PRO A 91 10.11 5.01 13.04
C PRO A 91 11.55 4.89 13.55
N ALA A 92 12.41 5.82 13.12
CA ALA A 92 13.77 5.92 13.62
C ALA A 92 13.77 6.37 15.09
N GLN A 93 12.93 7.35 15.42
CA GLN A 93 12.64 7.81 16.77
C GLN A 93 11.33 7.19 17.24
N GLN A 94 11.32 6.65 18.47
CA GLN A 94 10.15 6.01 19.04
C GLN A 94 9.08 7.06 19.35
N PRO A 95 7.86 6.96 18.79
CA PRO A 95 6.76 7.86 19.13
C PRO A 95 6.27 7.64 20.57
N SER A 96 5.58 8.64 21.13
CA SER A 96 4.91 8.54 22.43
C SER A 96 3.77 7.52 22.38
N HIS A 97 3.28 7.12 23.57
CA HIS A 97 2.15 6.19 23.67
C HIS A 97 0.88 6.77 23.01
N GLU A 98 0.63 8.06 23.23
CA GLU A 98 -0.50 8.79 22.68
C GLU A 98 -0.42 8.88 21.15
N GLU A 99 0.77 9.14 20.59
CA GLU A 99 0.98 9.19 19.14
C GLU A 99 0.73 7.82 18.48
N ILE A 100 1.16 6.74 19.13
CA ILE A 100 0.92 5.37 18.65
C ILE A 100 -0.57 5.07 18.61
N ILE A 101 -1.30 5.36 19.70
CA ILE A 101 -2.75 5.16 19.76
C ILE A 101 -3.45 5.96 18.67
N ALA A 102 -3.16 7.25 18.57
CA ALA A 102 -3.75 8.14 17.58
C ALA A 102 -3.51 7.65 16.14
N PHE A 103 -2.34 7.07 15.84
CA PHE A 103 -2.04 6.50 14.53
C PHE A 103 -2.91 5.27 14.21
N PHE A 104 -3.01 4.31 15.13
CA PHE A 104 -3.78 3.09 14.88
C PHE A 104 -5.29 3.31 14.92
N GLU A 105 -5.79 4.33 15.62
CA GLU A 105 -7.20 4.72 15.60
C GLU A 105 -7.66 5.27 14.25
N GLN A 106 -6.74 5.85 13.47
CA GLN A 106 -6.99 6.36 12.11
C GLN A 106 -7.06 5.25 11.06
N ALA A 107 -6.75 3.99 11.41
CA ALA A 107 -6.83 2.88 10.46
C ALA A 107 -8.25 2.72 9.92
N ILE A 108 -8.37 2.48 8.60
CA ILE A 108 -9.67 2.27 7.96
C ILE A 108 -10.39 1.10 8.64
N LYS A 109 -11.62 1.36 9.10
CA LYS A 109 -12.55 0.34 9.59
C LYS A 109 -13.44 -0.06 8.41
N ASP A 110 -13.34 -1.33 7.99
CA ASP A 110 -14.24 -1.97 7.02
C ASP A 110 -15.69 -1.95 7.49
#